data_AF-A0A0L6WDC3-F1
#
_entry.id   AF-A0A0L6WDC3-F1
#
_cell.length_a   1.000
_cell.length_b   1.000
_cell.length_c   1.000
_cell.angle_alpha   90.00
_cell.angle_beta   90.00
_cell.angle_gamma   90.00
#
_symmetry.space_group_name_H-M   'P 1'
#
loop_
_entity.id
_entity.type
_entity.pdbx_description
1 polymer ?
#
loop_
_entity_poly.entity_id
_entity_poly.type
_entity_poly.pdbx_seq_one_letter_code
_entity_poly.pdbx_strand_id
1 'polypeptide(L)' 'DVPFGGVTVVFGGDFRQMLPVIQQRLRQQMIAASLKRGRLWDQIQVYYLVPNMRLDQTPDNIAHAA' A
#
# COMPACT_ATOMS: atom_id res chain seq x y z
N ASP A 1 -12.45 -4.27 -21.56
CA ASP A 1 -11.47 -3.20 -21.25
C ASP A 1 -10.19 -3.77 -20.66
N VAL A 2 -9.06 -3.23 -21.08
CA VAL A 2 -7.74 -3.54 -20.51
C VAL A 2 -7.44 -2.48 -19.44
N PRO A 3 -7.02 -2.85 -18.21
CA PRO A 3 -6.63 -1.89 -17.18
C PRO A 3 -5.64 -0.86 -17.72
N PHE A 4 -5.87 0.42 -17.39
CA PHE A 4 -5.03 1.55 -17.82
C PHE A 4 -4.74 1.62 -19.33
N GLY A 5 -5.65 1.10 -20.16
CA GLY A 5 -5.47 1.11 -21.62
C GLY A 5 -4.31 0.23 -22.12
N GLY A 6 -3.86 -0.74 -21.32
CA GLY A 6 -2.72 -1.60 -21.65
C GLY A 6 -1.36 -1.03 -21.28
N VAL A 7 -1.30 0.14 -20.65
CA VAL A 7 -0.05 0.71 -20.12
C VAL A 7 0.37 -0.08 -18.88
N THR A 8 1.64 -0.47 -18.81
CA THR A 8 2.21 -1.07 -17.61
C THR A 8 2.29 -0.03 -16.49
N VAL A 9 1.63 -0.30 -15.36
CA VAL A 9 1.59 0.59 -14.19
C VAL A 9 2.23 -0.11 -13.00
N VAL A 10 3.09 0.61 -12.29
CA VAL A 10 3.70 0.17 -11.02
C VAL A 10 3.16 1.04 -9.90
N PHE A 11 2.55 0.41 -8.90
CA PHE A 11 2.12 1.07 -7.68
C PHE A 11 3.24 0.99 -6.63
N GLY A 12 3.61 2.14 -6.08
CA GLY A 12 4.56 2.23 -4.96
C GLY A 12 3.87 2.85 -3.74
N GLY A 13 4.19 2.35 -2.55
CA GLY A 13 3.68 2.88 -1.29
C GLY A 13 3.86 1.90 -0.13
N ASP A 14 3.55 2.36 1.08
CA ASP A 14 3.49 1.52 2.28
C ASP A 14 2.05 1.56 2.82
N PHE A 15 1.39 0.40 2.92
CA PHE A 15 0.03 0.30 3.44
C PHE A 15 -0.08 0.57 4.95
N ARG A 16 1.05 0.68 5.66
CA ARG A 16 1.12 1.19 7.03
C ARG A 16 1.03 2.72 7.09
N GLN A 17 1.12 3.41 5.95
CA GLN A 17 0.79 4.83 5.87
C GLN A 17 -0.72 5.07 6.06
N MET A 18 -1.09 6.35 6.13
CA MET A 18 -2.48 6.77 6.36
C MET A 18 -3.41 6.22 5.26
N LEU A 19 -4.58 5.74 5.67
CA LEU A 19 -5.67 5.36 4.77
C LEU A 19 -6.12 6.56 3.92
N PRO A 20 -6.79 6.32 2.76
CA PRO A 20 -7.39 7.40 2.00
C PRO A 20 -8.30 8.27 2.87
N VAL A 21 -8.06 9.57 2.85
CA VAL A 21 -8.89 10.53 3.58
C VAL A 21 -10.16 10.76 2.79
N ILE A 22 -11.31 10.40 3.37
CA ILE A 22 -12.62 10.69 2.81
C ILE A 22 -13.36 11.56 3.81
N GLN A 23 -13.72 12.78 3.39
CA GLN A 23 -14.37 13.75 4.27
C GLN A 23 -15.71 13.23 4.78
N GLN A 24 -15.97 13.42 6.08
CA GLN A 24 -17.26 13.12 6.74
C GLN A 24 -17.74 11.66 6.59
N ARG A 25 -16.83 10.70 6.44
CA ARG A 25 -17.16 9.30 6.19
C ARG A 25 -16.70 8.40 7.33
N LEU A 26 -17.34 7.24 7.42
CA LEU A 26 -17.05 6.23 8.43
C LEU A 26 -15.73 5.51 8.09
N ARG A 27 -15.06 4.99 9.12
CA ARG A 27 -13.83 4.18 8.97
C ARG A 27 -13.99 3.04 7.95
N GLN A 28 -15.15 2.40 7.91
CA GLN A 28 -15.44 1.33 6.94
C GLN A 28 -15.38 1.82 5.49
N GLN A 29 -15.82 3.05 5.23
CA GLN A 29 -15.80 3.64 3.89
C GLN A 29 -14.37 4.00 3.46
N MET A 30 -13.53 4.48 4.40
CA MET A 30 -12.09 4.67 4.15
C MET A 30 -11.41 3.36 3.77
N ILE A 31 -11.72 2.27 4.49
CA ILE A 31 -11.20 0.93 4.17
C ILE A 31 -11.71 0.47 2.81
N ALA A 32 -13.01 0.65 2.52
CA ALA A 32 -13.62 0.25 1.25
C ALA A 32 -13.04 0.99 0.04
N ALA A 33 -12.58 2.23 0.23
CA ALA A 33 -11.91 3.00 -0.82
C ALA A 33 -10.42 2.67 -0.98
N SER A 34 -9.84 1.83 -0.09
CA SER A 34 -8.44 1.44 -0.22
C SER A 34 -8.20 0.58 -1.45
N LEU A 35 -7.00 0.68 -2.04
CA LEU A 35 -6.61 -0.10 -3.22
C LEU A 35 -6.84 -1.60 -3.03
N LYS A 36 -6.58 -2.13 -1.82
CA LYS A 36 -6.76 -3.55 -1.46
C LYS A 36 -8.22 -4.02 -1.47
N ARG A 37 -9.20 -3.12 -1.46
CA ARG A 37 -10.62 -3.46 -1.57
C ARG A 37 -11.18 -3.25 -2.97
N GLY A 38 -10.38 -2.69 -3.89
CA GLY A 38 -10.77 -2.47 -5.28
C GLY A 38 -10.67 -3.74 -6.13
N ARG A 39 -11.49 -3.81 -7.19
CA ARG A 39 -11.51 -4.93 -8.16
C ARG A 39 -10.16 -5.16 -8.86
N LEU A 40 -9.32 -4.14 -8.92
CA LEU A 40 -8.00 -4.21 -9.54
C LEU A 40 -7.02 -5.05 -8.70
N TRP A 41 -7.25 -5.19 -7.38
CA TRP A 41 -6.31 -5.84 -6.49
C TRP A 41 -5.98 -7.28 -6.89
N ASP A 42 -7.00 -8.04 -7.32
CA ASP A 42 -6.84 -9.44 -7.74
C ASP A 42 -6.02 -9.57 -9.05
N GLN A 43 -5.79 -8.47 -9.76
CA GLN A 43 -4.98 -8.40 -10.97
C GLN A 43 -3.58 -7.82 -10.72
N ILE A 44 -3.28 -7.38 -9.50
CA ILE A 44 -2.00 -6.78 -9.13
C ILE A 44 -1.06 -7.88 -8.61
N GLN A 45 0.11 -8.00 -9.25
CA GLN A 45 1.22 -8.76 -8.67
C GLN A 45 1.90 -7.93 -7.58
N VAL A 46 1.97 -8.47 -6.36
CA VAL A 46 2.56 -7.79 -5.21
C VAL A 46 4.05 -8.16 -5.08
N TYR A 47 4.88 -7.15 -4.88
CA TYR A 47 6.30 -7.28 -4.54
C TYR A 47 6.60 -6.49 -3.26
N TYR A 48 7.47 -7.04 -2.42
CA TYR A 48 7.83 -6.43 -1.13
C TYR A 48 9.26 -5.93 -1.16
N LEU A 49 9.47 -4.68 -0.75
CA LEU A 49 10.79 -4.17 -0.41
C LEU A 49 11.05 -4.47 1.07
N VAL A 50 11.98 -5.39 1.33
CA VAL A 50 12.28 -5.88 2.68
C VAL A 50 13.41 -5.09 3.37
N PRO A 51 14.53 -4.78 2.69
CA PRO A 51 15.60 -4.02 3.34
C PRO A 51 15.17 -2.56 3.52
N ASN A 52 15.08 -2.11 4.77
CA ASN A 52 15.02 -0.68 5.06
C ASN A 52 16.40 -0.08 4.81
N MET A 53 16.53 0.72 3.76
CA MET A 53 17.81 1.34 3.38
C MET A 53 18.08 2.65 4.15
N ARG A 54 17.11 3.15 4.92
CA ARG A 54 17.22 4.40 5.69
C ARG A 54 17.69 4.16 7.12
N LEU A 55 17.24 3.08 7.74
CA LEU A 55 17.68 2.66 9.07
C LEU A 55 18.77 1.60 8.92
N ASP A 56 19.79 1.66 9.77
CA ASP A 56 20.73 0.56 9.88
C ASP A 56 20.05 -0.67 10.51
N GLN A 57 20.65 -1.84 10.32
CA GLN A 57 20.14 -3.11 10.85
C GLN A 57 20.60 -3.36 12.28
N THR A 58 20.67 -2.32 13.10
CA THR A 58 20.95 -2.48 14.53
C THR A 58 19.79 -3.17 15.24
N PRO A 59 20.03 -3.95 16.31
CA PRO A 59 18.97 -4.65 17.04
C PRO A 59 17.84 -3.71 17.51
N ASP A 60 18.20 -2.50 17.95
CA ASP A 60 17.24 -1.48 18.41
C ASP A 60 16.36 -0.98 17.26
N ASN A 61 16.94 -0.64 16.11
CA ASN A 61 16.17 -0.16 14.96
C ASN A 61 15.27 -1.25 14.36
N ILE A 62 15.71 -2.51 14.38
CA ILE A 62 14.87 -3.64 13.98
C ILE A 62 13.68 -3.80 14.94
N ALA A 63 13.91 -3.68 16.24
CA ALA A 63 12.85 -3.79 17.25
C ALA A 63 11.76 -2.70 17.09
N HIS A 64 12.13 -1.52 16.60
CA HIS A 64 11.21 -0.40 16.37
C HIS A 64 10.57 -0.36 14.96
N ALA A 65 11.03 -1.19 14.02
CA ALA A 65 10.59 -1.14 12.62
C ALA A 65 9.25 -1.88 12.32
N ALA A 66 8.67 -2.54 13.32
CA ALA A 66 7.45 -3.37 13.20
C ALA A 66 6.16 -2.51 13.11
#